data_AF-A0A950TB74-F1
#
_entry.id   AF-A0A950TB74-F1
#
_cell.length_a   1.000
_cell.length_b   1.000
_cell.length_c   1.000
_cell.angle_alpha   90.00
_cell.angle_beta   90.00
_cell.angle_gamma   90.00
#
_symmetry.space_group_name_H-M   'P 1'
#
loop_
_entity.id
_entity.type
_entity.pdbx_description
1 polymer ?
#
loop_
_entity_poly.entity_id
_entity_poly.type
_entity_poly.pdbx_seq_one_letter_code
_entity_poly.pdbx_strand_id
1 'polypeptide(L)'
;MPTVICSRSGNYLNQSKRLLLDNAVVARPLTEQKIDTYLQNTGQSMDGLREALHHDPSLRELAHTPLMLRVLTTIYEGGTVENSQLMSTLDVRQQAFAAYIMQTFKRQSHARYKPERTLEWLQWLAQQLNRHNQSDFYIELMQIDWLPEYRFRRLYPAFAVGLVYGVLTAIGYGISYLPYFPPHYVIIVSLIITVFNMLLYGFFNGIIFGLLANSDAKPSQASSDHKQSAGIRQRVVALLGNRVIYGGLNGLLDGVLVGFLVTPVSGWICGIFTCAFCATLGKLDVEIRCAEYLSWSWSSMFRNAHKFLAGGLLVGLLYGLVTGRDYLFAPAHLLPSLLLGLGVGLLVGLLMSIRGGFTNKVPDVRNILKPNQGIRNSIRYSLFFGLFFGIAFGLLFGLIYGPILFLILGQEYRSSFPANSGLIYGLSDGFLVAAFFWLLSGGIACVQHTLLRLLLWKRGAIPWNYAHFLDHAAGLALLHKVGGGYIFFHKLLQEYFVTLEDSQM
;
A
#
# COMPACT_ATOMS: atom_id res chain seq x y z
N MET A 1 -24.79 28.98 3.62
CA MET A 1 -25.55 27.70 3.75
C MET A 1 -25.59 27.33 5.22
N PRO A 2 -26.75 26.94 5.79
CA PRO A 2 -26.81 26.45 7.16
C PRO A 2 -25.97 25.17 7.29
N THR A 3 -25.09 25.12 8.29
CA THR A 3 -24.27 23.94 8.58
C THR A 3 -24.99 23.09 9.62
N VAL A 4 -25.32 21.85 9.26
CA VAL A 4 -25.90 20.88 10.20
C VAL A 4 -24.82 19.88 10.60
N ILE A 5 -24.65 19.69 11.91
CA ILE A 5 -23.69 18.75 12.48
C ILE A 5 -24.46 17.71 13.29
N CYS A 6 -24.30 16.44 12.93
CA CYS A 6 -24.90 15.32 13.67
C CYS A 6 -23.85 14.69 14.58
N SER A 7 -24.20 14.42 15.84
CA SER A 7 -23.32 13.74 16.80
C SER A 7 -24.14 12.93 17.80
N ARG A 8 -23.48 11.98 18.46
CA ARG A 8 -24.03 11.34 19.67
C ARG A 8 -24.01 12.37 20.80
N SER A 9 -25.08 12.44 21.58
CA SER A 9 -25.23 13.40 22.69
C SER A 9 -24.05 13.35 23.66
N GLY A 10 -23.63 12.16 24.08
CA GLY A 10 -22.46 11.98 24.96
C GLY A 10 -21.16 12.51 24.36
N ASN A 11 -20.90 12.29 23.07
CA ASN A 11 -19.70 12.80 22.40
C ASN A 11 -19.70 14.32 22.32
N TYR A 12 -20.85 14.95 22.05
CA TYR A 12 -20.96 16.41 22.00
C TYR A 12 -20.78 17.04 23.40
N LEU A 13 -21.40 16.46 24.43
CA LEU A 13 -21.34 16.98 25.80
C LEU A 13 -19.96 16.85 26.44
N ASN A 14 -19.21 15.80 26.08
CA ASN A 14 -17.86 15.51 26.60
C ASN A 14 -16.72 16.19 25.82
N GLN A 15 -17.02 17.01 24.80
CA GLN A 15 -15.99 17.77 24.10
C GLN A 15 -15.39 18.85 25.01
N SER A 16 -14.06 18.91 25.05
CA SER A 16 -13.30 19.91 25.81
C SER A 16 -13.48 21.34 25.29
N LYS A 17 -13.77 21.49 23.99
CA LYS A 17 -14.21 22.75 23.37
C LYS A 17 -15.55 22.50 22.68
N ARG A 18 -16.62 23.09 23.20
CA ARG A 18 -17.96 22.94 22.63
C ARG A 18 -18.09 23.73 21.33
N LEU A 19 -18.65 23.10 20.31
CA LEU A 19 -19.09 23.80 19.10
C LEU A 19 -20.30 24.67 19.47
N LEU A 20 -20.14 25.99 19.33
CA LEU A 20 -21.22 26.96 19.51
C LEU A 20 -22.11 26.91 18.28
N LEU A 21 -23.32 26.38 18.44
CA LEU A 21 -24.35 26.29 17.41
C LEU A 21 -25.61 26.99 17.92
N ASP A 22 -26.34 27.64 17.01
CA ASP A 22 -27.53 28.44 17.38
C ASP A 22 -28.68 27.59 17.93
N ASN A 23 -28.78 26.34 17.48
CA ASN A 23 -29.86 25.43 17.84
C ASN A 23 -29.34 23.99 17.98
N ALA A 24 -29.96 23.22 18.88
CA ALA A 24 -29.71 21.80 19.04
C ALA A 24 -31.03 21.03 18.99
N VAL A 25 -31.06 19.97 18.16
CA VAL A 25 -32.20 19.06 18.06
C VAL A 25 -31.73 17.68 18.49
N VAL A 26 -32.44 17.07 19.45
CA VAL A 26 -32.14 15.72 19.94
C VAL A 26 -33.22 14.76 19.43
N ALA A 27 -32.80 13.77 18.66
CA ALA A 27 -33.67 12.67 18.28
C ALA A 27 -34.00 11.81 19.51
N ARG A 28 -35.28 11.67 19.84
CA ARG A 28 -35.77 10.83 20.93
C ARG A 28 -36.17 9.43 20.41
N PRO A 29 -36.18 8.40 21.28
CA PRO A 29 -36.75 7.10 20.95
C PRO A 29 -38.20 7.22 20.44
N LEU A 30 -38.63 6.28 19.61
CA LEU A 30 -39.99 6.19 19.10
C LEU A 30 -40.96 5.97 20.25
N THR A 31 -42.15 6.56 20.17
CA THR A 31 -43.25 6.30 21.10
C THR A 31 -44.08 5.12 20.59
N GLU A 32 -44.73 4.38 21.48
CA GLU A 32 -45.61 3.24 21.12
C GLU A 32 -46.61 3.59 20.02
N GLN A 33 -47.29 4.73 20.15
CA GLN A 33 -48.23 5.24 19.15
C GLN A 33 -47.60 5.40 17.75
N LYS A 34 -46.34 5.81 17.67
CA LYS A 34 -45.62 5.96 16.39
C LYS A 34 -45.21 4.61 15.82
N ILE A 35 -44.87 3.65 16.68
CA ILE A 35 -44.56 2.26 16.29
C ILE A 35 -45.83 1.63 15.70
N ASP A 36 -46.96 1.71 16.40
CA ASP A 36 -48.24 1.18 15.94
C ASP A 36 -48.68 1.81 14.61
N THR A 37 -48.58 3.13 14.50
CA THR A 37 -48.92 3.85 13.25
C THR A 37 -48.03 3.40 12.09
N TYR A 38 -46.73 3.21 12.35
CA TYR A 38 -45.78 2.74 11.35
C TYR A 38 -46.11 1.31 10.87
N LEU A 39 -46.40 0.40 11.80
CA LEU A 39 -46.76 -0.99 11.48
C LEU A 39 -48.09 -1.07 10.72
N GLN A 40 -49.09 -0.27 11.10
CA GLN A 40 -50.38 -0.17 10.40
C GLN A 40 -50.20 0.31 8.95
N ASN A 41 -49.36 1.31 8.72
CA ASN A 41 -49.10 1.85 7.39
C ASN A 41 -48.31 0.89 6.49
N THR A 42 -47.63 -0.10 7.06
CA THR A 42 -46.80 -1.08 6.32
C THR A 42 -47.63 -2.27 5.80
N GLY A 43 -48.87 -2.45 6.27
CA GLY A 43 -49.86 -3.41 5.73
C GLY A 43 -49.99 -4.74 6.50
N GLN A 44 -50.83 -5.64 5.99
CA GLN A 44 -51.23 -6.92 6.62
C GLN A 44 -50.06 -7.88 6.95
N SER A 45 -48.90 -7.70 6.34
CA SER A 45 -47.72 -8.54 6.61
C SER A 45 -47.16 -8.35 8.03
N MET A 46 -47.58 -7.33 8.78
CA MET A 46 -47.00 -6.95 10.08
C MET A 46 -47.82 -7.39 11.31
N ASP A 47 -48.95 -8.06 11.13
CA ASP A 47 -49.81 -8.46 12.27
C ASP A 47 -49.08 -9.41 13.24
N GLY A 48 -48.25 -10.32 12.73
CA GLY A 48 -47.42 -11.19 13.58
C GLY A 48 -46.38 -10.45 14.41
N LEU A 49 -45.82 -9.34 13.91
CA LEU A 49 -44.89 -8.51 14.68
C LEU A 49 -45.63 -7.72 15.76
N ARG A 50 -46.83 -7.19 15.43
CA ARG A 50 -47.66 -6.47 16.41
C ARG A 50 -48.02 -7.38 17.57
N GLU A 51 -48.44 -8.61 17.29
CA GLU A 51 -48.74 -9.60 18.32
C GLU A 51 -47.50 -9.93 19.17
N ALA A 52 -46.33 -10.14 18.56
CA ALA A 52 -45.09 -10.39 19.29
C ALA A 52 -44.69 -9.23 20.22
N LEU A 53 -44.81 -7.97 19.76
CA LEU A 53 -44.53 -6.78 20.57
C LEU A 53 -45.52 -6.62 21.73
N HIS A 54 -46.76 -7.08 21.60
CA HIS A 54 -47.72 -7.10 22.69
C HIS A 54 -47.38 -8.12 23.78
N HIS A 55 -46.81 -9.26 23.42
CA HIS A 55 -46.51 -10.35 24.36
C HIS A 55 -45.11 -10.26 24.99
N ASP A 56 -44.10 -9.73 24.29
CA ASP A 56 -42.72 -9.65 24.79
C ASP A 56 -42.31 -8.19 25.10
N PRO A 57 -42.16 -7.82 26.39
CA PRO A 57 -41.71 -6.49 26.78
C PRO A 57 -40.28 -6.16 26.33
N SER A 58 -39.40 -7.16 26.19
CA SER A 58 -38.01 -6.97 25.77
C SER A 58 -37.93 -6.61 24.29
N LEU A 59 -38.75 -7.27 23.47
CA LEU A 59 -38.89 -6.97 22.04
C LEU A 59 -39.46 -5.57 21.82
N ARG A 60 -40.42 -5.17 22.67
CA ARG A 60 -41.00 -3.82 22.69
C ARG A 60 -39.95 -2.77 23.04
N GLU A 61 -39.12 -3.01 24.05
CA GLU A 61 -38.03 -2.12 24.42
C GLU A 61 -37.09 -1.85 23.22
N LEU A 62 -36.73 -2.89 22.47
CA LEU A 62 -35.88 -2.77 21.29
C LEU A 62 -36.54 -1.91 20.19
N ALA A 63 -37.84 -2.10 19.94
CA ALA A 63 -38.61 -1.42 18.89
C ALA A 63 -38.67 0.11 19.05
N HIS A 64 -38.42 0.65 20.25
CA HIS A 64 -38.29 2.10 20.46
C HIS A 64 -37.11 2.73 19.70
N THR A 65 -36.15 1.94 19.24
CA THR A 65 -35.10 2.43 18.35
C THR A 65 -35.49 2.21 16.88
N PRO A 66 -35.48 3.26 16.02
CA PRO A 66 -35.87 3.13 14.61
C PRO A 66 -35.12 2.03 13.85
N LEU A 67 -33.86 1.79 14.21
CA LEU A 67 -33.05 0.71 13.67
C LEU A 67 -33.68 -0.66 13.96
N MET A 68 -33.91 -0.96 15.24
CA MET A 68 -34.40 -2.28 15.64
C MET A 68 -35.82 -2.49 15.15
N LEU A 69 -36.66 -1.45 15.10
CA LEU A 69 -37.97 -1.54 14.46
C LEU A 69 -37.85 -2.00 13.00
N ARG A 70 -36.91 -1.42 12.22
CA ARG A 70 -36.64 -1.84 10.83
C ARG A 70 -36.09 -3.28 10.74
N VAL A 71 -35.23 -3.67 11.67
CA VAL A 71 -34.72 -5.05 11.75
C VAL A 71 -35.88 -6.02 11.98
N LEU A 72 -36.75 -5.72 12.94
CA LEU A 72 -37.93 -6.52 13.26
C LEU A 72 -38.93 -6.59 12.11
N THR A 73 -39.25 -5.48 11.44
CA THR A 73 -40.15 -5.52 10.27
C THR A 73 -39.58 -6.41 9.17
N THR A 74 -38.26 -6.35 8.92
CA THR A 74 -37.61 -7.20 7.92
C THR A 74 -37.71 -8.70 8.29
N ILE A 75 -37.62 -9.05 9.57
CA ILE A 75 -37.76 -10.43 10.03
C ILE A 75 -39.17 -10.96 9.71
N TYR A 76 -40.21 -10.19 10.05
CA TYR A 76 -41.61 -10.61 9.95
C TYR A 76 -42.23 -10.46 8.55
N GLU A 77 -41.64 -9.64 7.67
CA GLU A 77 -42.12 -9.42 6.29
C GLU A 77 -42.00 -10.65 5.37
N GLY A 78 -41.16 -11.64 5.69
CA GLY A 78 -40.94 -12.79 4.78
C GLY A 78 -41.40 -14.13 5.33
N GLY A 79 -42.51 -14.13 6.07
CA GLY A 79 -43.19 -15.33 6.57
C GLY A 79 -43.04 -15.53 8.08
N THR A 80 -44.00 -16.27 8.65
CA THR A 80 -44.07 -16.58 10.08
C THR A 80 -42.78 -17.25 10.54
N VAL A 81 -41.95 -16.51 11.27
CA VAL A 81 -40.89 -17.11 12.07
C VAL A 81 -41.59 -18.05 13.04
N GLU A 82 -41.21 -19.33 13.05
CA GLU A 82 -41.67 -20.26 14.08
C GLU A 82 -41.28 -19.66 15.45
N ASN A 83 -42.30 -19.15 16.15
CA ASN A 83 -42.25 -18.26 17.31
C ASN A 83 -41.54 -18.83 18.56
N SER A 84 -40.83 -19.95 18.46
CA SER A 84 -40.38 -20.74 19.62
C SER A 84 -38.92 -20.52 20.04
N GLN A 85 -38.10 -19.77 19.30
CA GLN A 85 -36.64 -19.73 19.53
C GLN A 85 -36.06 -18.38 19.99
N LEU A 86 -36.82 -17.28 20.02
CA LEU A 86 -36.38 -16.00 20.63
C LEU A 86 -36.47 -16.00 22.18
N MET A 87 -36.61 -17.17 22.80
CA MET A 87 -37.09 -17.38 24.17
C MET A 87 -36.02 -17.82 25.18
N SER A 88 -34.78 -17.31 25.10
CA SER A 88 -33.80 -17.57 26.18
C SER A 88 -32.93 -16.36 26.52
N THR A 89 -32.53 -16.32 27.79
CA THR A 89 -32.40 -15.19 28.69
C THR A 89 -31.13 -14.34 28.57
N LEU A 90 -30.32 -14.47 27.53
CA LEU A 90 -29.11 -13.64 27.36
C LEU A 90 -29.00 -13.15 25.91
N ASP A 91 -29.60 -11.97 25.70
CA ASP A 91 -29.46 -11.02 24.58
C ASP A 91 -30.43 -11.18 23.37
N VAL A 92 -31.71 -10.82 23.59
CA VAL A 92 -32.78 -10.65 22.57
C VAL A 92 -32.31 -9.85 21.35
N ARG A 93 -31.40 -8.88 21.55
CA ARG A 93 -30.82 -8.08 20.45
C ARG A 93 -29.96 -8.94 19.51
N GLN A 94 -29.13 -9.84 20.03
CA GLN A 94 -28.29 -10.72 19.23
C GLN A 94 -29.14 -11.70 18.43
N GLN A 95 -30.20 -12.25 19.04
CA GLN A 95 -31.14 -13.13 18.37
C GLN A 95 -31.89 -12.41 17.25
N ALA A 96 -32.30 -11.14 17.47
CA ALA A 96 -32.90 -10.32 16.43
C ALA A 96 -31.94 -10.10 15.24
N PHE A 97 -30.66 -9.79 15.49
CA PHE A 97 -29.68 -9.67 14.40
C PHE A 97 -29.42 -11.01 13.68
N ALA A 98 -29.35 -12.12 14.40
CA ALA A 98 -29.20 -13.46 13.80
C ALA A 98 -30.38 -13.78 12.86
N ALA A 99 -31.61 -13.59 13.34
CA ALA A 99 -32.83 -13.80 12.57
C ALA A 99 -32.89 -12.86 11.35
N TYR A 100 -32.51 -11.59 11.52
CA TYR A 100 -32.42 -10.63 10.43
C TYR A 100 -31.46 -11.06 9.33
N ILE A 101 -30.26 -11.52 9.69
CA ILE A 101 -29.27 -11.97 8.71
C ILE A 101 -29.76 -13.23 7.97
N MET A 102 -30.32 -14.21 8.70
CA MET A 102 -30.91 -15.41 8.09
C MET A 102 -32.01 -15.03 7.09
N GLN A 103 -32.89 -14.10 7.45
CA GLN A 103 -33.96 -13.65 6.60
C GLN A 103 -33.45 -12.89 5.37
N THR A 104 -32.41 -12.08 5.56
CA THR A 104 -31.74 -11.35 4.47
C THR A 104 -31.15 -12.31 3.44
N PHE A 105 -30.55 -13.43 3.87
CA PHE A 105 -30.07 -14.47 2.96
C PHE A 105 -31.19 -15.27 2.29
N LYS A 106 -32.28 -15.60 3.01
CA LYS A 106 -33.44 -16.32 2.45
C LYS A 106 -34.13 -15.54 1.33
N ARG A 107 -34.22 -14.21 1.44
CA ARG A 107 -34.81 -13.33 0.41
C ARG A 107 -34.03 -13.34 -0.91
N GLN A 108 -32.76 -13.75 -0.91
CA GLN A 108 -31.97 -13.86 -2.14
C GLN A 108 -31.98 -15.30 -2.69
N SER A 109 -32.77 -15.52 -3.75
CA SER A 109 -32.85 -16.80 -4.46
C SER A 109 -31.56 -17.19 -5.22
N HIS A 110 -30.73 -16.20 -5.57
CA HIS A 110 -29.48 -16.39 -6.31
C HIS A 110 -28.29 -15.69 -5.63
N ALA A 111 -27.96 -16.13 -4.42
CA ALA A 111 -26.78 -15.62 -3.71
C ALA A 111 -25.50 -16.04 -4.44
N ARG A 112 -24.73 -15.05 -4.93
CA ARG A 112 -23.46 -15.29 -5.64
C ARG A 112 -22.35 -15.79 -4.71
N TYR A 113 -22.47 -15.50 -3.42
CA TYR A 113 -21.57 -15.96 -2.38
C TYR A 113 -22.34 -16.83 -1.39
N LYS A 114 -21.70 -17.88 -0.86
CA LYS A 114 -22.30 -18.72 0.17
C LYS A 114 -22.54 -17.89 1.45
N PRO A 115 -23.69 -18.06 2.14
CA PRO A 115 -24.00 -17.34 3.38
C PRO A 115 -22.91 -17.51 4.45
N GLU A 116 -22.42 -18.74 4.65
CA GLU A 116 -21.36 -19.07 5.62
C GLU A 116 -20.09 -18.23 5.39
N ARG A 117 -19.60 -18.19 4.15
CA ARG A 117 -18.42 -17.39 3.79
C ARG A 117 -18.67 -15.88 3.90
N THR A 118 -19.89 -15.44 3.61
CA THR A 118 -20.28 -14.03 3.75
C THR A 118 -20.22 -13.60 5.21
N LEU A 119 -20.72 -14.45 6.12
CA LEU A 119 -20.64 -14.22 7.56
C LEU A 119 -19.19 -14.17 8.04
N GLU A 120 -18.36 -15.15 7.66
CA GLU A 120 -16.93 -15.17 8.03
C GLU A 120 -16.19 -13.88 7.59
N TRP A 121 -16.40 -13.43 6.36
CA TRP A 121 -15.75 -12.22 5.85
C TRP A 121 -16.26 -10.93 6.50
N LEU A 122 -17.56 -10.84 6.79
CA LEU A 122 -18.13 -9.68 7.50
C LEU A 122 -17.72 -9.66 8.97
N GLN A 123 -17.66 -10.82 9.63
CA GLN A 123 -17.13 -10.97 10.97
C GLN A 123 -15.67 -10.51 11.04
N TRP A 124 -14.82 -11.01 10.14
CA TRP A 124 -13.43 -10.58 10.06
C TRP A 124 -13.30 -9.07 9.83
N LEU A 125 -14.09 -8.50 8.90
CA LEU A 125 -14.08 -7.06 8.66
C LEU A 125 -14.49 -6.25 9.90
N ALA A 126 -15.56 -6.67 10.58
CA ALA A 126 -16.04 -6.00 11.80
C ALA A 126 -14.97 -6.00 12.91
N GLN A 127 -14.27 -7.13 13.08
CA GLN A 127 -13.16 -7.27 14.03
C GLN A 127 -12.02 -6.31 13.70
N GLN A 128 -11.58 -6.26 12.43
CA GLN A 128 -10.50 -5.35 12.03
C GLN A 128 -10.89 -3.89 12.24
N LEU A 129 -12.09 -3.51 11.81
CA LEU A 129 -12.59 -2.15 12.04
C LEU A 129 -12.66 -1.81 13.53
N ASN A 130 -13.09 -2.73 14.39
CA ASN A 130 -13.10 -2.52 15.84
C ASN A 130 -11.69 -2.40 16.43
N ARG A 131 -10.75 -3.27 16.03
CA ARG A 131 -9.34 -3.24 16.48
C ARG A 131 -8.63 -1.94 16.08
N HIS A 132 -8.93 -1.41 14.90
CA HIS A 132 -8.37 -0.15 14.41
C HIS A 132 -9.18 1.09 14.80
N ASN A 133 -10.28 0.93 15.55
CA ASN A 133 -11.22 1.99 15.93
C ASN A 133 -11.72 2.82 14.72
N GLN A 134 -12.04 2.12 13.64
CA GLN A 134 -12.54 2.68 12.38
C GLN A 134 -14.01 2.32 12.21
N SER A 135 -14.83 3.28 11.77
CA SER A 135 -16.22 3.03 11.34
C SER A 135 -16.33 2.81 9.83
N ASP A 136 -15.39 3.39 9.09
CA ASP A 136 -15.43 3.46 7.63
C ASP A 136 -14.29 2.64 7.04
N PHE A 137 -14.65 1.76 6.11
CA PHE A 137 -13.72 0.86 5.45
C PHE A 137 -13.43 1.31 4.03
N TYR A 138 -12.16 1.58 3.73
CA TYR A 138 -11.65 1.84 2.39
C TYR A 138 -10.58 0.81 2.03
N ILE A 139 -10.74 0.15 0.89
CA ILE A 139 -9.89 -1.00 0.52
C ILE A 139 -8.44 -0.56 0.22
N GLU A 140 -8.26 0.68 -0.23
CA GLU A 140 -6.97 1.35 -0.45
C GLU A 140 -6.29 1.86 0.84
N LEU A 141 -7.02 1.96 1.96
CA LEU A 141 -6.44 2.37 3.24
C LEU A 141 -6.02 1.19 4.10
N MET A 142 -6.29 -0.04 3.66
CA MET A 142 -5.93 -1.27 4.37
C MET A 142 -4.41 -1.37 4.55
N GLN A 143 -3.98 -1.54 5.80
CA GLN A 143 -2.57 -1.51 6.21
C GLN A 143 -2.04 -2.92 6.51
N ILE A 144 -0.71 -3.08 6.51
CA ILE A 144 -0.05 -4.39 6.70
C ILE A 144 -0.28 -4.98 8.11
N ASP A 145 -0.63 -4.15 9.09
CA ASP A 145 -0.96 -4.53 10.46
C ASP A 145 -2.31 -5.24 10.60
N TRP A 146 -3.13 -5.26 9.54
CA TRP A 146 -4.33 -6.09 9.44
C TRP A 146 -3.98 -7.59 9.36
N LEU A 147 -2.70 -7.94 9.13
CA LEU A 147 -2.19 -9.29 9.26
C LEU A 147 -1.95 -9.63 10.76
N PRO A 148 -2.43 -10.79 11.24
CA PRO A 148 -2.33 -11.15 12.66
C PRO A 148 -0.89 -11.43 13.11
N GLU A 149 0.00 -11.87 12.22
CA GLU A 149 1.39 -12.18 12.58
C GLU A 149 2.29 -10.95 12.58
N TYR A 150 2.57 -10.45 13.79
CA TYR A 150 3.44 -9.29 14.01
C TYR A 150 4.87 -9.48 13.45
N ARG A 151 5.44 -10.69 13.51
CA ARG A 151 6.84 -10.96 13.12
C ARG A 151 7.09 -10.84 11.62
N PHE A 152 6.06 -10.95 10.79
CA PHE A 152 6.20 -10.93 9.32
C PHE A 152 5.73 -9.63 8.66
N ARG A 153 5.22 -8.66 9.43
CA ARG A 153 4.71 -7.37 8.93
C ARG A 153 5.73 -6.54 8.15
N ARG A 154 7.02 -6.66 8.47
CA ARG A 154 8.12 -6.04 7.70
C ARG A 154 8.82 -7.00 6.74
N LEU A 155 8.86 -8.28 7.09
CA LEU A 155 9.59 -9.29 6.34
C LEU A 155 8.99 -9.50 4.94
N TYR A 156 7.70 -9.80 4.85
CA TYR A 156 7.06 -10.07 3.57
C TYR A 156 7.09 -8.89 2.60
N PRO A 157 6.73 -7.65 2.97
CA PRO A 157 6.81 -6.53 2.03
C PRO A 157 8.25 -6.22 1.61
N ALA A 158 9.24 -6.40 2.51
CA ALA A 158 10.65 -6.23 2.16
C ALA A 158 11.10 -7.22 1.10
N PHE A 159 10.82 -8.52 1.27
CA PHE A 159 11.18 -9.53 0.28
C PHE A 159 10.39 -9.39 -1.03
N ALA A 160 9.12 -9.00 -0.97
CA ALA A 160 8.32 -8.79 -2.19
C ALA A 160 8.84 -7.59 -3.01
N VAL A 161 9.14 -6.46 -2.37
CA VAL A 161 9.74 -5.29 -3.03
C VAL A 161 11.15 -5.63 -3.54
N GLY A 162 11.94 -6.35 -2.73
CA GLY A 162 13.28 -6.82 -3.11
C GLY A 162 13.26 -7.76 -4.31
N LEU A 163 12.31 -8.68 -4.39
CA LEU A 163 12.14 -9.57 -5.54
C LEU A 163 11.79 -8.78 -6.81
N VAL A 164 10.84 -7.85 -6.71
CA VAL A 164 10.46 -7.00 -7.85
C VAL A 164 11.66 -6.16 -8.31
N TYR A 165 12.39 -5.54 -7.38
CA TYR A 165 13.62 -4.80 -7.68
C TYR A 165 14.67 -5.70 -8.35
N GLY A 166 14.94 -6.89 -7.78
CA GLY A 166 15.88 -7.87 -8.31
C GLY A 166 15.53 -8.28 -9.74
N VAL A 167 14.28 -8.66 -10.01
CA VAL A 167 13.81 -9.04 -11.35
C VAL A 167 13.95 -7.88 -12.34
N LEU A 168 13.56 -6.67 -11.95
CA LEU A 168 13.70 -5.49 -12.82
C LEU A 168 15.17 -5.19 -13.12
N THR A 169 16.06 -5.26 -12.13
CA THR A 169 17.50 -5.08 -12.39
C THR A 169 18.02 -6.16 -13.33
N ALA A 170 17.69 -7.43 -13.09
CA ALA A 170 18.12 -8.56 -13.89
C ALA A 170 17.66 -8.50 -15.35
N ILE A 171 16.45 -7.98 -15.62
CA ILE A 171 16.00 -7.74 -17.00
C ILE A 171 16.89 -6.68 -17.68
N GLY A 172 17.17 -5.56 -17.01
CA GLY A 172 18.06 -4.52 -17.54
C GLY A 172 19.49 -5.03 -17.79
N TYR A 173 20.04 -5.82 -16.87
CA TYR A 173 21.31 -6.53 -17.07
C TYR A 173 21.24 -7.49 -18.25
N GLY A 174 20.20 -8.31 -18.31
CA GLY A 174 19.99 -9.28 -19.39
C GLY A 174 20.06 -8.60 -20.76
N ILE A 175 19.33 -7.49 -20.94
CA ILE A 175 19.35 -6.72 -22.20
C ILE A 175 20.75 -6.18 -22.51
N SER A 176 21.44 -5.64 -21.50
CA SER A 176 22.77 -5.03 -21.67
C SER A 176 23.85 -6.06 -22.05
N TYR A 177 23.79 -7.26 -21.48
CA TYR A 177 24.88 -8.25 -21.57
C TYR A 177 24.62 -9.38 -22.58
N LEU A 178 23.40 -9.53 -23.08
CA LEU A 178 23.05 -10.52 -24.10
C LEU A 178 23.94 -10.46 -25.36
N PRO A 179 24.39 -9.29 -25.85
CA PRO A 179 25.27 -9.22 -27.02
C PRO A 179 26.70 -9.71 -26.78
N TYR A 180 27.16 -9.72 -25.52
CA TYR A 180 28.57 -9.97 -25.16
C TYR A 180 28.82 -11.40 -24.67
N PHE A 181 27.78 -12.06 -24.17
CA PHE A 181 27.89 -13.36 -23.50
C PHE A 181 26.85 -14.35 -24.02
N PRO A 182 27.12 -15.66 -23.93
CA PRO A 182 26.15 -16.66 -24.37
C PRO A 182 24.87 -16.62 -23.50
N PRO A 183 23.68 -16.89 -24.08
CA PRO A 183 22.40 -16.69 -23.38
C PRO A 183 22.28 -17.42 -22.04
N HIS A 184 22.80 -18.65 -21.94
CA HIS A 184 22.72 -19.43 -20.71
C HIS A 184 23.49 -18.77 -19.55
N TYR A 185 24.65 -18.17 -19.83
CA TYR A 185 25.44 -17.45 -18.84
C TYR A 185 24.70 -16.19 -18.37
N VAL A 186 24.14 -15.43 -19.30
CA VAL A 186 23.36 -14.22 -18.98
C VAL A 186 22.16 -14.55 -18.09
N ILE A 187 21.44 -15.64 -18.38
CA ILE A 187 20.31 -16.09 -17.56
C ILE A 187 20.77 -16.48 -16.15
N ILE A 188 21.85 -17.26 -16.03
CA ILE A 188 22.39 -17.70 -14.72
C ILE A 188 22.81 -16.49 -13.89
N VAL A 189 23.60 -15.57 -14.46
CA VAL A 189 24.06 -14.34 -13.78
C VAL A 189 22.87 -13.48 -13.36
N SER A 190 21.88 -13.30 -14.25
CA SER A 190 20.66 -12.53 -13.97
C SER A 190 19.85 -13.14 -12.82
N LEU A 191 19.77 -14.47 -12.74
CA LEU A 191 19.11 -15.17 -11.63
C LEU A 191 19.87 -14.98 -10.32
N ILE A 192 21.21 -15.08 -10.33
CA ILE A 192 22.05 -14.86 -9.15
C ILE A 192 21.87 -13.43 -8.63
N ILE A 193 21.94 -12.42 -9.51
CA ILE A 193 21.73 -11.01 -9.16
C ILE A 193 20.32 -10.80 -8.59
N THR A 194 19.29 -11.42 -9.19
CA THR A 194 17.90 -11.32 -8.70
C THR A 194 17.79 -11.85 -7.27
N VAL A 195 18.27 -13.07 -7.03
CA VAL A 195 18.20 -13.72 -5.72
C VAL A 195 19.01 -12.92 -4.71
N PHE A 196 20.21 -12.48 -5.07
CA PHE A 196 21.05 -11.67 -4.19
C PHE A 196 20.38 -10.35 -3.81
N ASN A 197 19.87 -9.58 -4.77
CA ASN A 197 19.22 -8.30 -4.50
C ASN A 197 17.91 -8.46 -3.71
N MET A 198 17.16 -9.54 -3.94
CA MET A 198 16.01 -9.91 -3.11
C MET A 198 16.43 -10.18 -1.66
N LEU A 199 17.47 -11.01 -1.46
CA LEU A 199 17.97 -11.36 -0.14
C LEU A 199 18.57 -10.15 0.58
N LEU A 200 19.33 -9.32 -0.13
CA LEU A 200 19.97 -8.12 0.39
C LEU A 200 18.93 -7.11 0.87
N TYR A 201 17.97 -6.76 -0.01
CA TYR A 201 16.91 -5.81 0.32
C TYR A 201 15.99 -6.35 1.43
N GLY A 202 15.67 -7.65 1.39
CA GLY A 202 14.89 -8.36 2.41
C GLY A 202 15.61 -8.43 3.77
N PHE A 203 16.92 -8.63 3.77
CA PHE A 203 17.74 -8.64 4.98
C PHE A 203 17.77 -7.27 5.66
N PHE A 204 18.07 -6.20 4.91
CA PHE A 204 18.08 -4.85 5.50
C PHE A 204 16.69 -4.39 5.95
N ASN A 205 15.68 -4.47 5.08
CA ASN A 205 14.36 -3.91 5.36
C ASN A 205 13.48 -4.81 6.22
N GLY A 206 13.61 -6.12 6.06
CA GLY A 206 12.83 -7.10 6.80
C GLY A 206 13.50 -7.49 8.12
N ILE A 207 14.77 -7.90 8.10
CA ILE A 207 15.45 -8.47 9.26
C ILE A 207 16.09 -7.39 10.12
N ILE A 208 17.02 -6.59 9.59
CA ILE A 208 17.70 -5.54 10.35
C ILE A 208 16.68 -4.54 10.89
N PHE A 209 15.91 -3.89 10.02
CA PHE A 209 14.94 -2.90 10.47
C PHE A 209 13.71 -3.52 11.15
N GLY A 210 13.38 -4.80 10.93
CA GLY A 210 12.26 -5.45 11.62
C GLY A 210 12.58 -5.95 13.02
N LEU A 211 13.68 -6.68 13.19
CA LEU A 211 14.09 -7.20 14.49
C LEU A 211 14.56 -6.11 15.45
N LEU A 212 15.23 -5.08 14.92
CA LEU A 212 15.76 -4.01 15.77
C LEU A 212 14.68 -2.99 16.16
N ALA A 213 13.63 -2.80 15.35
CA ALA A 213 12.52 -1.89 15.68
C ALA A 213 11.48 -2.52 16.63
N ASN A 214 11.35 -3.85 16.68
CA ASN A 214 10.38 -4.56 17.53
C ASN A 214 10.72 -4.57 19.04
N SER A 215 11.67 -3.75 19.49
CA SER A 215 12.08 -3.70 20.90
C SER A 215 11.42 -2.58 21.72
N ASP A 216 10.34 -1.98 21.20
CA ASP A 216 9.45 -1.07 21.94
C ASP A 216 8.59 -1.79 23.01
N ALA A 217 9.11 -2.86 23.62
CA ALA A 217 8.57 -3.35 24.88
C ALA A 217 8.66 -2.21 25.90
N LYS A 218 7.50 -1.79 26.43
CA LYS A 218 7.36 -0.66 27.35
C LYS A 218 8.54 -0.63 28.35
N PRO A 219 9.34 0.45 28.40
CA PRO A 219 10.56 0.52 29.22
C PRO A 219 10.29 0.52 30.75
N SER A 220 9.03 0.39 31.17
CA SER A 220 8.59 0.51 32.56
C SER A 220 8.98 -0.68 33.45
N GLN A 221 9.49 -1.80 32.91
CA GLN A 221 9.90 -2.96 33.73
C GLN A 221 11.24 -3.63 33.31
N ALA A 222 12.01 -3.04 32.39
CA ALA A 222 13.24 -3.65 31.89
C ALA A 222 14.46 -3.39 32.81
N SER A 223 15.28 -4.44 33.05
CA SER A 223 16.54 -4.35 33.82
C SER A 223 17.54 -3.37 33.20
N SER A 224 18.55 -2.92 33.98
CA SER A 224 19.59 -1.98 33.51
C SER A 224 20.29 -2.45 32.24
N ASP A 225 20.56 -3.75 32.13
CA ASP A 225 21.25 -4.36 30.99
C ASP A 225 20.36 -4.39 29.74
N HIS A 226 19.05 -4.54 29.92
CA HIS A 226 18.08 -4.41 28.83
C HIS A 226 17.97 -2.96 28.33
N LYS A 227 18.10 -1.97 29.21
CA LYS A 227 18.12 -0.55 28.81
C LYS A 227 19.38 -0.18 28.03
N GLN A 228 20.55 -0.67 28.45
CA GLN A 228 21.81 -0.42 27.74
C GLN A 228 21.85 -1.08 26.36
N SER A 229 21.44 -2.36 26.26
CA SER A 229 21.38 -3.07 24.98
C SER A 229 20.34 -2.48 24.02
N ALA A 230 19.20 -1.98 24.53
CA ALA A 230 18.23 -1.24 23.73
C ALA A 230 18.81 0.07 23.17
N GLY A 231 19.58 0.82 23.97
CA GLY A 231 20.24 2.06 23.53
C GLY A 231 21.27 1.83 22.43
N ILE A 232 22.06 0.77 22.51
CA ILE A 232 23.03 0.39 21.46
C ILE A 232 22.29 0.02 20.16
N ARG A 233 21.22 -0.78 20.25
CA ARG A 233 20.40 -1.16 19.09
C ARG A 233 19.80 0.05 18.38
N GLN A 234 19.23 1.00 19.13
CA GLN A 234 18.66 2.21 18.56
C GLN A 234 19.71 3.06 17.83
N ARG A 235 20.94 3.16 18.36
CA ARG A 235 22.05 3.84 17.67
C ARG A 235 22.43 3.13 16.36
N VAL A 236 22.50 1.79 16.38
CA VAL A 236 22.78 1.00 15.17
C VAL A 236 21.69 1.18 14.12
N VAL A 237 20.41 1.16 14.52
CA VAL A 237 19.27 1.42 13.61
C VAL A 237 19.31 2.83 13.05
N ALA A 238 19.64 3.83 13.86
CA ALA A 238 19.76 5.20 13.40
C ALA A 238 20.91 5.38 12.40
N LEU A 239 22.05 4.74 12.65
CA LEU A 239 23.21 4.74 11.76
C LEU A 239 22.88 4.04 10.43
N LEU A 240 22.38 2.80 10.47
CA LEU A 240 22.00 2.03 9.29
C LEU A 240 20.80 2.64 8.56
N GLY A 241 19.94 3.36 9.27
CA GLY A 241 18.81 4.09 8.72
C GLY A 241 19.19 5.42 8.05
N ASN A 242 20.44 5.88 8.20
CA ASN A 242 20.94 7.02 7.44
C ASN A 242 20.97 6.63 5.96
N ARG A 243 20.29 7.42 5.12
CA ARG A 243 20.12 7.16 3.69
C ARG A 243 21.44 6.94 2.94
N VAL A 244 22.48 7.71 3.27
CA VAL A 244 23.79 7.61 2.60
C VAL A 244 24.51 6.32 3.01
N ILE A 245 24.48 5.97 4.30
CA ILE A 245 25.11 4.74 4.81
C ILE A 245 24.36 3.51 4.26
N TYR A 246 23.03 3.55 4.31
CA TYR A 246 22.17 2.52 3.74
C TYR A 246 22.45 2.31 2.25
N GLY A 247 22.50 3.41 1.48
CA GLY A 247 22.85 3.39 0.07
C GLY A 247 24.24 2.81 -0.18
N GLY A 248 25.25 3.32 0.53
CA GLY A 248 26.64 2.88 0.38
C GLY A 248 26.85 1.40 0.67
N LEU A 249 26.19 0.86 1.71
CA LEU A 249 26.27 -0.57 2.03
C LEU A 249 25.63 -1.44 0.93
N ASN A 250 24.43 -1.10 0.47
CA ASN A 250 23.78 -1.85 -0.60
C ASN A 250 24.57 -1.76 -1.90
N GLY A 251 25.05 -0.55 -2.25
CA GLY A 251 25.86 -0.32 -3.44
C GLY A 251 27.19 -1.06 -3.41
N LEU A 252 27.89 -1.08 -2.27
CA LEU A 252 29.13 -1.84 -2.14
C LEU A 252 28.91 -3.35 -2.31
N LEU A 253 27.88 -3.90 -1.65
CA LEU A 253 27.59 -5.33 -1.68
C LEU A 253 27.14 -5.79 -3.08
N ASP A 254 26.23 -5.05 -3.71
CA ASP A 254 25.80 -5.30 -5.09
C ASP A 254 26.96 -5.12 -6.08
N GLY A 255 27.74 -4.05 -5.93
CA GLY A 255 28.89 -3.78 -6.78
C GLY A 255 30.00 -4.83 -6.69
N VAL A 256 30.30 -5.36 -5.51
CA VAL A 256 31.27 -6.46 -5.35
C VAL A 256 30.76 -7.73 -6.03
N LEU A 257 29.48 -8.07 -5.88
CA LEU A 257 28.91 -9.25 -6.54
C LEU A 257 28.96 -9.12 -8.07
N VAL A 258 28.45 -8.01 -8.61
CA VAL A 258 28.44 -7.77 -10.06
C VAL A 258 29.88 -7.68 -10.59
N GLY A 259 30.79 -7.10 -9.81
CA GLY A 259 32.22 -7.03 -10.09
C GLY A 259 32.86 -8.40 -10.31
N PHE A 260 32.53 -9.34 -9.43
CA PHE A 260 33.02 -10.72 -9.49
C PHE A 260 32.36 -11.53 -10.61
N LEU A 261 31.06 -11.34 -10.82
CA LEU A 261 30.31 -12.11 -11.81
C LEU A 261 30.59 -11.67 -13.24
N VAL A 262 30.74 -10.36 -13.49
CA VAL A 262 30.79 -9.78 -14.83
C VAL A 262 32.16 -9.17 -15.11
N THR A 263 32.41 -7.95 -14.61
CA THR A 263 33.71 -7.27 -14.65
C THR A 263 33.81 -6.29 -13.49
N PRO A 264 35.03 -6.00 -12.98
CA PRO A 264 35.21 -5.00 -11.92
C PRO A 264 34.57 -3.64 -12.25
N VAL A 265 34.62 -3.22 -13.52
CA VAL A 265 34.04 -1.98 -14.04
C VAL A 265 32.53 -1.97 -13.87
N SER A 266 31.87 -3.04 -14.32
CA SER A 266 30.44 -3.26 -14.14
C SER A 266 30.10 -3.20 -12.66
N GLY A 267 30.90 -3.84 -11.80
CA GLY A 267 30.73 -3.78 -10.35
C GLY A 267 30.71 -2.35 -9.79
N TRP A 268 31.67 -1.51 -10.18
CA TRP A 268 31.70 -0.11 -9.74
C TRP A 268 30.50 0.70 -10.23
N ILE A 269 30.16 0.59 -11.53
CA ILE A 269 29.02 1.30 -12.13
C ILE A 269 27.74 0.92 -11.39
N CYS A 270 27.50 -0.37 -11.26
CA CYS A 270 26.30 -0.91 -10.64
C CYS A 270 26.24 -0.55 -9.16
N GLY A 271 27.36 -0.63 -8.44
CA GLY A 271 27.43 -0.20 -7.05
C GLY A 271 27.13 1.28 -6.84
N ILE A 272 27.59 2.18 -7.73
CA ILE A 272 27.26 3.61 -7.68
C ILE A 272 25.76 3.83 -7.90
N PHE A 273 25.18 3.19 -8.92
CA PHE A 273 23.75 3.31 -9.21
C PHE A 273 22.88 2.72 -8.11
N THR A 274 23.22 1.53 -7.59
CA THR A 274 22.54 0.89 -6.46
C THR A 274 22.68 1.73 -5.19
N CYS A 275 23.82 2.37 -4.96
CA CYS A 275 23.99 3.32 -3.86
C CYS A 275 23.03 4.52 -4.00
N ALA A 276 22.98 5.16 -5.16
CA ALA A 276 22.08 6.27 -5.42
C ALA A 276 20.59 5.85 -5.31
N PHE A 277 20.26 4.67 -5.84
CA PHE A 277 18.93 4.06 -5.77
C PHE A 277 18.49 3.82 -4.33
N CYS A 278 19.29 3.12 -3.53
CA CYS A 278 18.97 2.82 -2.14
C CYS A 278 18.98 4.07 -1.26
N ALA A 279 19.87 5.04 -1.52
CA ALA A 279 19.89 6.31 -0.78
C ALA A 279 18.66 7.19 -1.07
N THR A 280 18.14 7.16 -2.29
CA THR A 280 16.94 7.94 -2.67
C THR A 280 15.66 7.31 -2.12
N LEU A 281 15.52 5.98 -2.22
CA LEU A 281 14.40 5.23 -1.63
C LEU A 281 14.41 5.28 -0.10
N GLY A 282 15.59 5.07 0.50
CA GLY A 282 15.73 4.88 1.94
C GLY A 282 15.19 3.52 2.40
N LYS A 283 15.00 3.41 3.72
CA LYS A 283 14.35 2.25 4.34
C LYS A 283 12.90 2.12 3.88
N LEU A 284 12.42 0.90 3.71
CA LEU A 284 11.05 0.62 3.32
C LEU A 284 10.08 1.08 4.43
N ASP A 285 9.14 1.94 4.04
CA ASP A 285 8.05 2.35 4.93
C ASP A 285 7.03 1.22 5.10
N VAL A 286 6.59 1.02 6.34
CA VAL A 286 5.61 -0.02 6.71
C VAL A 286 4.19 0.42 6.39
N GLU A 287 3.93 1.72 6.52
CA GLU A 287 2.66 2.32 6.15
C GLU A 287 2.54 2.34 4.63
N ILE A 288 1.47 1.72 4.14
CA ILE A 288 1.17 1.69 2.72
C ILE A 288 0.51 3.02 2.37
N ARG A 289 1.22 3.84 1.60
CA ARG A 289 0.74 5.15 1.14
C ARG A 289 0.54 5.13 -0.37
N CYS A 290 -0.71 5.09 -0.80
CA CYS A 290 -1.06 5.20 -2.22
C CYS A 290 -0.72 6.60 -2.77
N ALA A 291 -0.22 6.65 -4.00
CA ALA A 291 -0.04 7.88 -4.76
C ALA A 291 -1.37 8.24 -5.43
N GLU A 292 -2.24 8.96 -4.71
CA GLU A 292 -3.62 9.16 -5.16
C GLU A 292 -3.82 10.49 -5.92
N TYR A 293 -3.12 11.54 -5.51
CA TYR A 293 -3.19 12.86 -6.14
C TYR A 293 -1.82 13.44 -6.40
N LEU A 294 -1.59 13.78 -7.67
CA LEU A 294 -0.41 14.49 -8.10
C LEU A 294 -0.66 15.99 -8.15
N SER A 295 0.12 16.74 -7.38
CA SER A 295 0.16 18.20 -7.48
C SER A 295 1.53 18.65 -7.93
N TRP A 296 1.56 19.51 -8.95
CA TRP A 296 2.79 20.15 -9.41
C TRP A 296 3.07 21.40 -8.58
N SER A 297 4.32 21.54 -8.14
CA SER A 297 4.81 22.72 -7.45
C SER A 297 6.16 23.14 -8.02
N TRP A 298 6.16 24.25 -8.75
CA TRP A 298 7.38 24.93 -9.20
C TRP A 298 8.32 25.24 -8.03
N SER A 299 7.79 25.71 -6.91
CA SER A 299 8.58 26.01 -5.72
C SER A 299 9.26 24.77 -5.13
N SER A 300 8.62 23.59 -5.19
CA SER A 300 9.23 22.34 -4.71
C SER A 300 10.35 21.88 -5.65
N MET A 301 10.11 22.00 -6.96
CA MET A 301 11.11 21.69 -8.00
C MET A 301 12.38 22.50 -7.79
N PHE A 302 12.29 23.83 -7.79
CA PHE A 302 13.46 24.72 -7.67
C PHE A 302 14.15 24.62 -6.31
N ARG A 303 13.39 24.44 -5.22
CA ARG A 303 13.97 24.29 -3.87
C ARG A 303 14.83 23.04 -3.74
N ASN A 304 14.46 21.95 -4.41
CA ASN A 304 15.21 20.70 -4.36
C ASN A 304 16.19 20.50 -5.53
N ALA A 305 16.09 21.32 -6.59
CA ALA A 305 16.89 21.19 -7.79
C ALA A 305 18.40 21.14 -7.52
N HIS A 306 18.93 22.05 -6.69
CA HIS A 306 20.36 22.07 -6.37
C HIS A 306 20.85 20.75 -5.75
N LYS A 307 20.05 20.09 -4.89
CA LYS A 307 20.41 18.81 -4.27
C LYS A 307 20.45 17.68 -5.29
N PHE A 308 19.45 17.62 -6.16
CA PHE A 308 19.35 16.59 -7.18
C PHE A 308 20.39 16.78 -8.30
N LEU A 309 20.67 18.01 -8.70
CA LEU A 309 21.73 18.35 -9.65
C LEU A 309 23.10 18.02 -9.06
N ALA A 310 23.38 18.42 -7.81
CA ALA A 310 24.65 18.09 -7.16
C ALA A 310 24.85 16.56 -7.01
N GLY A 311 23.80 15.84 -6.58
CA GLY A 311 23.83 14.39 -6.47
C GLY A 311 24.00 13.70 -7.83
N GLY A 312 23.30 14.18 -8.86
CA GLY A 312 23.42 13.70 -10.24
C GLY A 312 24.82 13.91 -10.79
N LEU A 313 25.39 15.12 -10.66
CA LEU A 313 26.75 15.44 -11.08
C LEU A 313 27.80 14.61 -10.32
N LEU A 314 27.60 14.33 -9.02
CA LEU A 314 28.49 13.45 -8.26
C LEU A 314 28.45 12.02 -8.79
N VAL A 315 27.27 11.46 -9.02
CA VAL A 315 27.10 10.12 -9.62
C VAL A 315 27.72 10.09 -11.01
N GLY A 316 27.50 11.12 -11.82
CA GLY A 316 28.07 11.28 -13.14
C GLY A 316 29.59 11.38 -13.15
N LEU A 317 30.17 12.13 -12.22
CA LEU A 317 31.61 12.23 -12.05
C LEU A 317 32.23 10.88 -11.70
N LEU A 318 31.65 10.16 -10.74
CA LEU A 318 32.12 8.83 -10.36
C LEU A 318 32.00 7.84 -11.52
N TYR A 319 30.89 7.88 -12.26
CA TYR A 319 30.70 7.08 -13.47
C TYR A 319 31.76 7.40 -14.54
N GLY A 320 32.03 8.69 -14.78
CA GLY A 320 33.05 9.14 -15.74
C GLY A 320 34.48 8.75 -15.33
N LEU A 321 34.80 8.77 -14.04
CA LEU A 321 36.08 8.32 -13.50
C LEU A 321 36.27 6.81 -13.63
N VAL A 322 35.21 6.03 -13.35
CA VAL A 322 35.23 4.56 -13.47
C VAL A 322 35.40 4.16 -14.93
N THR A 323 34.55 4.70 -15.82
CA THR A 323 34.63 4.38 -17.25
C THR A 323 35.95 4.86 -17.87
N GLY A 324 36.40 6.07 -17.52
CA GLY A 324 37.68 6.62 -17.98
C GLY A 324 38.91 5.87 -17.48
N ARG A 325 38.79 5.01 -16.45
CA ARG A 325 39.88 4.16 -15.95
C ARG A 325 40.07 2.90 -16.80
N ASP A 326 38.98 2.32 -17.29
CA ASP A 326 38.99 1.03 -17.98
C ASP A 326 39.05 1.16 -19.51
N TYR A 327 38.55 2.27 -20.08
CA TYR A 327 38.86 2.67 -21.45
C TYR A 327 40.25 3.30 -21.51
N LEU A 328 41.26 2.46 -21.68
CA LEU A 328 42.62 2.82 -22.08
C LEU A 328 43.46 3.58 -21.04
N PHE A 329 44.64 3.03 -20.76
CA PHE A 329 45.81 3.75 -20.26
C PHE A 329 46.37 4.77 -21.29
N ALA A 330 45.48 5.51 -21.98
CA ALA A 330 45.80 6.68 -22.77
C ALA A 330 45.11 7.90 -22.11
N PRO A 331 45.86 8.89 -21.59
CA PRO A 331 45.31 10.08 -20.94
C PRO A 331 44.34 10.89 -21.84
N ALA A 332 44.30 10.59 -23.13
CA ALA A 332 43.39 11.16 -24.11
C ALA A 332 41.89 10.87 -23.85
N HIS A 333 41.52 9.77 -23.17
CA HIS A 333 40.12 9.35 -23.02
C HIS A 333 39.49 9.68 -21.65
N LEU A 334 40.29 10.17 -20.69
CA LEU A 334 39.80 10.56 -19.38
C LEU A 334 38.88 11.78 -19.47
N LEU A 335 39.31 12.83 -20.18
CA LEU A 335 38.52 14.06 -20.33
C LEU A 335 37.17 13.79 -21.05
N PRO A 336 37.12 13.06 -22.18
CA PRO A 336 35.85 12.67 -22.78
C PRO A 336 34.95 11.85 -21.85
N SER A 337 35.49 10.84 -21.15
CA SER A 337 34.72 10.01 -20.20
C SER A 337 34.15 10.82 -19.03
N LEU A 338 34.89 11.80 -18.53
CA LEU A 338 34.43 12.72 -17.50
C LEU A 338 33.31 13.64 -18.00
N LEU A 339 33.46 14.25 -19.18
CA LEU A 339 32.41 15.10 -19.76
C LEU A 339 31.13 14.30 -20.02
N LEU A 340 31.27 13.06 -20.49
CA LEU A 340 30.18 12.12 -20.70
C LEU A 340 29.48 11.77 -19.39
N GLY A 341 30.25 11.39 -18.37
CA GLY A 341 29.71 11.10 -17.05
C GLY A 341 28.98 12.29 -16.44
N LEU A 342 29.54 13.50 -16.52
CA LEU A 342 28.87 14.73 -16.07
C LEU A 342 27.59 15.02 -16.86
N GLY A 343 27.56 14.75 -18.17
CA GLY A 343 26.35 14.87 -19.00
C GLY A 343 25.24 13.92 -18.55
N VAL A 344 25.57 12.64 -18.31
CA VAL A 344 24.64 11.65 -17.76
C VAL A 344 24.17 12.06 -16.36
N GLY A 345 25.08 12.50 -15.52
CA GLY A 345 24.78 12.98 -14.17
C GLY A 345 23.85 14.19 -14.16
N LEU A 346 24.07 15.15 -15.06
CA LEU A 346 23.22 16.31 -15.25
C LEU A 346 21.82 15.89 -15.70
N LEU A 347 21.72 14.95 -16.65
CA LEU A 347 20.45 14.41 -17.11
C LEU A 347 19.68 13.75 -15.97
N VAL A 348 20.30 12.83 -15.22
CA VAL A 348 19.69 12.18 -14.06
C VAL A 348 19.25 13.23 -13.03
N GLY A 349 20.10 14.22 -12.72
CA GLY A 349 19.79 15.30 -11.80
C GLY A 349 18.60 16.16 -12.24
N LEU A 350 18.46 16.43 -13.55
CA LEU A 350 17.32 17.16 -14.11
C LEU A 350 16.02 16.35 -13.98
N LEU A 351 16.05 15.06 -14.36
CA LEU A 351 14.87 14.19 -14.27
C LEU A 351 14.41 14.05 -12.80
N MET A 352 15.34 13.91 -11.86
CA MET A 352 15.07 13.91 -10.42
C MET A 352 14.49 15.24 -9.93
N SER A 353 14.99 16.37 -10.45
CA SER A 353 14.49 17.71 -10.11
C SER A 353 13.03 17.87 -10.56
N ILE A 354 12.71 17.48 -11.80
CA ILE A 354 11.35 17.47 -12.33
C ILE A 354 10.45 16.58 -11.46
N ARG A 355 10.90 15.37 -11.14
CA ARG A 355 10.17 14.49 -10.22
C ARG A 355 9.93 15.13 -8.84
N GLY A 356 10.90 15.85 -8.29
CA GLY A 356 10.78 16.58 -7.03
C GLY A 356 9.79 17.76 -7.07
N GLY A 357 9.38 18.19 -8.26
CA GLY A 357 8.27 19.14 -8.45
C GLY A 357 6.89 18.53 -8.20
N PHE A 358 6.75 17.20 -8.28
CA PHE A 358 5.51 16.51 -7.98
C PHE A 358 5.45 16.12 -6.50
N THR A 359 4.37 16.52 -5.83
CA THR A 359 4.09 16.12 -4.44
C THR A 359 2.88 15.20 -4.39
N ASN A 360 3.05 14.03 -3.76
CA ASN A 360 1.96 13.13 -3.40
C ASN A 360 1.19 13.74 -2.23
N LYS A 361 -0.01 14.23 -2.47
CA LYS A 361 -0.91 14.65 -1.40
C LYS A 361 -1.78 13.46 -1.01
N VAL A 362 -1.86 13.16 0.28
CA VAL A 362 -2.86 12.23 0.82
C VAL A 362 -4.22 12.91 0.62
N PRO A 363 -5.14 12.33 -0.15
CA PRO A 363 -6.45 12.95 -0.34
C PRO A 363 -7.24 12.86 0.96
N ASP A 364 -8.12 13.83 1.15
CA ASP A 364 -9.20 13.70 2.12
C ASP A 364 -10.02 12.46 1.74
N VAL A 365 -10.26 11.57 2.70
CA VAL A 365 -11.04 10.33 2.56
C VAL A 365 -12.39 10.61 1.89
N ARG A 366 -12.96 11.80 2.12
CA ARG A 366 -14.21 12.28 1.50
C ARG A 366 -14.16 12.40 -0.02
N ASN A 367 -12.97 12.52 -0.62
CA ASN A 367 -12.78 12.65 -2.06
C ASN A 367 -12.58 11.31 -2.78
N ILE A 368 -12.60 10.19 -2.05
CA ILE A 368 -12.53 8.85 -2.62
C ILE A 368 -13.94 8.49 -3.10
N LEU A 369 -14.16 8.50 -4.41
CA LEU A 369 -15.48 8.31 -5.04
C LEU A 369 -15.72 6.87 -5.49
N LYS A 370 -14.65 6.11 -5.75
CA LYS A 370 -14.73 4.74 -6.25
C LYS A 370 -13.84 3.81 -5.42
N PRO A 371 -14.27 2.56 -5.15
CA PRO A 371 -13.41 1.58 -4.48
C PRO A 371 -12.12 1.33 -5.27
N ASN A 372 -10.98 1.21 -4.57
CA ASN A 372 -9.65 1.04 -5.14
C ASN A 372 -9.16 2.21 -6.00
N GLN A 373 -9.70 3.42 -5.82
CA GLN A 373 -9.29 4.57 -6.61
C GLN A 373 -7.82 4.90 -6.35
N GLY A 374 -7.38 4.88 -5.09
CA GLY A 374 -6.00 5.16 -4.71
C GLY A 374 -4.98 4.21 -5.33
N ILE A 375 -5.26 2.90 -5.31
CA ILE A 375 -4.39 1.88 -5.90
C ILE A 375 -4.34 2.01 -7.43
N ARG A 376 -5.49 2.23 -8.08
CA ARG A 376 -5.54 2.42 -9.54
C ARG A 376 -4.77 3.66 -9.97
N ASN A 377 -4.87 4.75 -9.22
CA ASN A 377 -4.10 5.95 -9.47
C ASN A 377 -2.61 5.72 -9.25
N SER A 378 -2.23 5.00 -8.19
CA SER A 378 -0.83 4.62 -7.93
C SER A 378 -0.22 3.84 -9.10
N ILE A 379 -0.95 2.85 -9.66
CA ILE A 379 -0.52 2.10 -10.84
C ILE A 379 -0.36 3.02 -12.05
N ARG A 380 -1.34 3.89 -12.31
CA ARG A 380 -1.32 4.79 -13.47
C ARG A 380 -0.15 5.78 -13.39
N TYR A 381 0.06 6.39 -12.23
CA TYR A 381 1.13 7.37 -12.04
C TYR A 381 2.51 6.71 -12.02
N SER A 382 2.65 5.53 -11.40
CA SER A 382 3.92 4.81 -11.42
C SER A 382 4.29 4.39 -12.85
N LEU A 383 3.32 3.91 -13.64
CA LEU A 383 3.53 3.59 -15.06
C LEU A 383 3.85 4.83 -15.89
N PHE A 384 3.08 5.92 -15.71
CA PHE A 384 3.31 7.18 -16.42
C PHE A 384 4.73 7.71 -16.17
N PHE A 385 5.15 7.80 -14.90
CA PHE A 385 6.48 8.30 -14.57
C PHE A 385 7.59 7.36 -14.97
N GLY A 386 7.42 6.05 -14.75
CA GLY A 386 8.38 5.07 -15.21
C GLY A 386 8.61 5.18 -16.72
N LEU A 387 7.53 5.16 -17.51
CA LEU A 387 7.62 5.23 -18.96
C LEU A 387 8.17 6.59 -19.43
N PHE A 388 7.66 7.70 -18.89
CA PHE A 388 8.10 9.05 -19.28
C PHE A 388 9.59 9.26 -19.03
N PHE A 389 10.06 8.99 -17.81
CA PHE A 389 11.46 9.19 -17.45
C PHE A 389 12.38 8.15 -18.09
N GLY A 390 11.92 6.89 -18.22
CA GLY A 390 12.68 5.83 -18.86
C GLY A 390 12.86 6.04 -20.36
N ILE A 391 11.81 6.42 -21.10
CA ILE A 391 11.91 6.77 -22.52
C ILE A 391 12.74 8.03 -22.69
N ALA A 392 12.50 9.08 -21.89
CA ALA A 392 13.29 10.31 -21.96
C ALA A 392 14.78 10.01 -21.77
N PHE A 393 15.14 9.25 -20.73
CA PHE A 393 16.51 8.85 -20.48
C PHE A 393 17.05 7.95 -21.60
N GLY A 394 16.33 6.89 -21.98
CA GLY A 394 16.77 5.91 -22.95
C GLY A 394 16.94 6.46 -24.37
N LEU A 395 16.09 7.39 -24.80
CA LEU A 395 16.25 8.08 -26.09
C LEU A 395 17.41 9.08 -26.04
N LEU A 396 17.50 9.91 -25.00
CA LEU A 396 18.59 10.88 -24.88
C LEU A 396 19.93 10.16 -24.77
N PHE A 397 20.00 9.09 -23.98
CA PHE A 397 21.19 8.26 -23.89
C PHE A 397 21.43 7.52 -25.22
N GLY A 398 20.49 6.73 -25.71
CA GLY A 398 20.73 5.89 -26.89
C GLY A 398 21.02 6.66 -28.19
N LEU A 399 20.31 7.77 -28.44
CA LEU A 399 20.42 8.54 -29.69
C LEU A 399 21.49 9.62 -29.66
N ILE A 400 21.82 10.17 -28.49
CA ILE A 400 22.80 11.25 -28.37
C ILE A 400 24.13 10.69 -27.86
N TYR A 401 24.10 9.89 -26.79
CA TYR A 401 25.30 9.41 -26.11
C TYR A 401 26.05 8.36 -26.92
N GLY A 402 25.34 7.40 -27.54
CA GLY A 402 25.95 6.35 -28.37
C GLY A 402 26.78 6.92 -29.55
N PRO A 403 26.22 7.81 -30.38
CA PRO A 403 26.96 8.45 -31.46
C PRO A 403 28.12 9.34 -30.98
N ILE A 404 27.97 10.05 -29.85
CA ILE A 404 29.05 10.86 -29.29
C ILE A 404 30.23 9.96 -28.87
N LEU A 405 29.97 8.84 -28.19
CA LEU A 405 31.01 7.86 -27.85
C LEU A 405 31.70 7.31 -29.10
N PHE A 406 30.93 7.00 -30.14
CA PHE A 406 31.49 6.58 -31.42
C PHE A 406 32.40 7.65 -32.06
N LEU A 407 32.02 8.93 -32.01
CA LEU A 407 32.84 10.03 -32.52
C LEU A 407 34.14 10.23 -31.73
N ILE A 408 34.10 10.02 -30.41
CA ILE A 408 35.24 10.21 -29.51
C ILE A 408 36.24 9.05 -29.60
N LEU A 409 35.74 7.81 -29.59
CA LEU A 409 36.55 6.59 -29.50
C LEU A 409 36.84 5.97 -30.88
N GLY A 410 36.12 6.38 -31.93
CA GLY A 410 36.39 6.01 -33.31
C GLY A 410 36.45 4.49 -33.54
N GLN A 411 37.60 4.00 -33.98
CA GLN A 411 37.80 2.57 -34.27
C GLN A 411 37.77 1.69 -33.02
N GLU A 412 38.19 2.20 -31.86
CA GLU A 412 38.20 1.45 -30.61
C GLU A 412 36.78 1.12 -30.16
N TYR A 413 35.84 2.05 -30.39
CA TYR A 413 34.41 1.81 -30.15
C TYR A 413 33.89 0.64 -30.99
N ARG A 414 34.29 0.55 -32.27
CA ARG A 414 33.85 -0.53 -33.17
C ARG A 414 34.43 -1.89 -32.79
N SER A 415 35.65 -1.93 -32.23
CA SER A 415 36.25 -3.17 -31.77
C SER A 415 35.69 -3.65 -30.42
N SER A 416 35.29 -2.72 -29.55
CA SER A 416 34.85 -3.04 -28.19
C SER A 416 33.33 -3.21 -28.05
N PHE A 417 32.54 -2.59 -28.93
CA PHE A 417 31.07 -2.62 -28.86
C PHE A 417 30.42 -3.21 -30.11
N PRO A 418 29.33 -3.98 -29.95
CA PRO A 418 28.50 -4.43 -31.05
C PRO A 418 27.85 -3.24 -31.77
N ALA A 419 27.45 -3.46 -33.03
CA ALA A 419 26.66 -2.49 -33.78
C ALA A 419 25.41 -2.09 -32.99
N ASN A 420 25.07 -0.80 -33.00
CA ASN A 420 23.93 -0.22 -32.27
C ASN A 420 24.01 -0.32 -30.74
N SER A 421 25.20 -0.52 -30.16
CA SER A 421 25.41 -0.54 -28.70
C SER A 421 24.81 0.65 -27.96
N GLY A 422 24.84 1.86 -28.56
CA GLY A 422 24.15 3.02 -28.01
C GLY A 422 22.65 2.78 -27.77
N LEU A 423 21.95 2.21 -28.76
CA LEU A 423 20.53 1.86 -28.63
C LEU A 423 20.29 0.72 -27.63
N ILE A 424 21.18 -0.26 -27.57
CA ILE A 424 21.08 -1.38 -26.63
C ILE A 424 21.18 -0.87 -25.19
N TYR A 425 22.20 -0.07 -24.88
CA TYR A 425 22.37 0.54 -23.57
C TYR A 425 21.30 1.59 -23.27
N GLY A 426 20.85 2.36 -24.27
CA GLY A 426 19.71 3.26 -24.12
C GLY A 426 18.43 2.52 -23.74
N LEU A 427 18.18 1.35 -24.33
CA LEU A 427 17.02 0.52 -23.99
C LEU A 427 17.15 -0.09 -22.59
N SER A 428 18.31 -0.65 -22.25
CA SER A 428 18.51 -1.29 -20.94
C SER A 428 18.54 -0.28 -19.80
N ASP A 429 19.32 0.79 -19.91
CA ASP A 429 19.43 1.82 -18.88
C ASP A 429 18.13 2.64 -18.81
N GLY A 430 17.48 2.88 -19.95
CA GLY A 430 16.15 3.46 -20.00
C GLY A 430 15.11 2.60 -19.27
N PHE A 431 15.17 1.27 -19.41
CA PHE A 431 14.33 0.34 -18.66
C PHE A 431 14.62 0.38 -17.16
N LEU A 432 15.91 0.41 -16.75
CA LEU A 432 16.29 0.51 -15.34
C LEU A 432 15.83 1.84 -14.71
N VAL A 433 15.96 2.95 -15.44
CA VAL A 433 15.42 4.25 -15.04
C VAL A 433 13.90 4.21 -14.96
N ALA A 434 13.22 3.54 -15.90
CA ALA A 434 11.77 3.35 -15.85
C ALA A 434 11.34 2.58 -14.59
N ALA A 435 11.99 1.46 -14.32
CA ALA A 435 11.77 0.63 -13.13
C ALA A 435 11.98 1.43 -11.83
N PHE A 436 13.03 2.24 -11.79
CA PHE A 436 13.34 3.09 -10.66
C PHE A 436 12.26 4.15 -10.40
N PHE A 437 11.88 4.93 -11.43
CA PHE A 437 10.83 5.94 -11.27
C PHE A 437 9.45 5.32 -11.03
N TRP A 438 9.19 4.12 -11.53
CA TRP A 438 7.98 3.35 -11.22
C TRP A 438 7.93 3.00 -9.72
N LEU A 439 9.00 2.43 -9.14
CA LEU A 439 9.07 2.13 -7.71
C LEU A 439 8.88 3.38 -6.86
N LEU A 440 9.57 4.48 -7.20
CA LEU A 440 9.50 5.74 -6.46
C LEU A 440 8.15 6.47 -6.54
N SER A 441 7.30 6.16 -7.52
CA SER A 441 6.09 6.94 -7.83
C SER A 441 4.78 6.16 -7.59
N GLY A 442 4.82 5.15 -6.73
CA GLY A 442 3.66 4.37 -6.31
C GLY A 442 3.79 2.86 -6.52
N GLY A 443 4.82 2.39 -7.25
CA GLY A 443 5.05 0.97 -7.49
C GLY A 443 5.21 0.15 -6.21
N ILE A 444 5.91 0.69 -5.21
CA ILE A 444 6.07 0.04 -3.90
C ILE A 444 4.71 -0.17 -3.20
N ALA A 445 3.86 0.87 -3.18
CA ALA A 445 2.53 0.77 -2.57
C ALA A 445 1.67 -0.28 -3.28
N CYS A 446 1.77 -0.38 -4.61
CA CYS A 446 1.08 -1.41 -5.39
C CYS A 446 1.55 -2.82 -5.01
N VAL A 447 2.86 -3.03 -4.85
CA VAL A 447 3.43 -4.32 -4.43
C VAL A 447 2.96 -4.66 -3.01
N GLN A 448 3.04 -3.72 -2.07
CA GLN A 448 2.61 -3.92 -0.68
C GLN A 448 1.12 -4.24 -0.58
N HIS A 449 0.25 -3.50 -1.28
CA HIS A 449 -1.20 -3.78 -1.29
C HIS A 449 -1.53 -5.13 -1.92
N THR A 450 -0.88 -5.47 -3.03
CA THR A 450 -1.11 -6.75 -3.72
C THR A 450 -0.70 -7.91 -2.82
N LEU A 451 0.46 -7.80 -2.18
CA LEU A 451 0.95 -8.78 -1.21
C LEU A 451 -0.02 -8.93 -0.02
N LEU A 452 -0.44 -7.81 0.57
CA LEU A 452 -1.37 -7.82 1.70
C LEU A 452 -2.68 -8.53 1.33
N ARG A 453 -3.27 -8.22 0.16
CA ARG A 453 -4.48 -8.88 -0.32
C ARG A 453 -4.27 -10.35 -0.61
N LEU A 454 -3.15 -10.73 -1.22
CA LEU A 454 -2.80 -12.12 -1.49
C LEU A 454 -2.70 -12.92 -0.19
N LEU A 455 -2.04 -12.37 0.83
CA LEU A 455 -1.87 -13.02 2.13
C LEU A 455 -3.19 -13.17 2.89
N LEU A 456 -4.04 -12.13 2.88
CA LEU A 456 -5.36 -12.19 3.49
C LEU A 456 -6.29 -13.16 2.76
N TRP A 457 -6.25 -13.17 1.42
CA TRP A 457 -7.02 -14.10 0.61
C TRP A 457 -6.58 -15.56 0.81
N LYS A 458 -5.28 -15.84 0.84
CA LYS A 458 -4.74 -17.19 1.14
C LYS A 458 -5.20 -17.72 2.51
N ARG A 459 -5.47 -16.84 3.47
CA ARG A 459 -5.98 -17.18 4.80
C ARG A 459 -7.49 -17.32 4.86
N GLY A 460 -8.20 -17.05 3.76
CA GLY A 460 -9.66 -17.03 3.71
C GLY A 460 -10.29 -15.82 4.40
N ALA A 461 -9.51 -14.84 4.86
CA ALA A 461 -10.00 -13.67 5.59
C ALA A 461 -10.80 -12.69 4.71
N ILE A 462 -10.46 -12.61 3.42
CA ILE A 462 -11.16 -11.79 2.43
C ILE A 462 -11.35 -12.56 1.11
N PRO A 463 -12.38 -12.21 0.31
CA PRO A 463 -12.49 -12.70 -1.05
C PRO A 463 -11.50 -12.03 -2.00
N TRP A 464 -11.15 -12.70 -3.10
CA TRP A 464 -10.24 -12.16 -4.13
C TRP A 464 -10.74 -10.83 -4.73
N ASN A 465 -12.01 -10.79 -5.14
CA ASN A 465 -12.64 -9.56 -5.63
C ASN A 465 -13.39 -8.85 -4.50
N TYR A 466 -12.63 -8.22 -3.61
CA TYR A 466 -13.18 -7.67 -2.37
C TYR A 466 -14.20 -6.56 -2.61
N ALA A 467 -13.97 -5.67 -3.57
CA ALA A 467 -14.93 -4.60 -3.91
C ALA A 467 -16.29 -5.14 -4.34
N HIS A 468 -16.30 -6.19 -5.18
CA HIS A 468 -17.55 -6.82 -5.62
C HIS A 468 -18.29 -7.49 -4.46
N PHE A 469 -17.57 -8.15 -3.55
CA PHE A 469 -18.16 -8.70 -2.34
C PHE A 469 -18.77 -7.62 -1.44
N LEU A 470 -18.08 -6.50 -1.23
CA LEU A 470 -18.59 -5.40 -0.40
C LEU A 470 -19.81 -4.74 -1.03
N ASP A 471 -19.83 -4.58 -2.35
CA ASP A 471 -21.02 -4.12 -3.08
C ASP A 471 -22.19 -5.12 -2.95
N HIS A 472 -21.92 -6.42 -2.96
CA HIS A 472 -22.93 -7.45 -2.69
C HIS A 472 -23.47 -7.38 -1.25
N ALA A 473 -22.58 -7.25 -0.25
CA ALA A 473 -22.97 -7.08 1.15
C ALA A 473 -23.73 -5.76 1.39
N ALA A 474 -23.43 -4.71 0.60
CA ALA A 474 -24.22 -3.49 0.61
C ALA A 474 -25.61 -3.69 -0.02
N GLY A 475 -25.72 -4.47 -1.10
CA GLY A 475 -26.99 -4.88 -1.68
C GLY A 475 -27.86 -5.74 -0.75
N LEU A 476 -27.24 -6.46 0.19
CA LEU A 476 -27.90 -7.17 1.30
C LEU A 476 -28.32 -6.24 2.46
N ALA A 477 -28.07 -4.93 2.39
CA ALA A 477 -28.28 -3.98 3.48
C ALA A 477 -27.50 -4.28 4.78
N LEU A 478 -26.46 -5.13 4.71
CA LEU A 478 -25.54 -5.38 5.82
C LEU A 478 -24.48 -4.26 5.92
N LEU A 479 -24.09 -3.73 4.76
CA LEU A 479 -23.22 -2.57 4.62
C LEU A 479 -23.95 -1.42 3.90
N HIS A 480 -23.43 -0.21 4.04
CA HIS A 480 -23.78 0.95 3.24
C HIS A 480 -22.53 1.45 2.50
N LYS A 481 -22.68 1.78 1.23
CA LYS A 481 -21.62 2.36 0.41
C LYS A 481 -21.62 3.88 0.54
N VAL A 482 -20.50 4.47 0.93
CA VAL A 482 -20.33 5.92 1.10
C VAL A 482 -19.14 6.37 0.25
N GLY A 483 -19.42 6.94 -0.92
CA GLY A 483 -18.39 7.23 -1.92
C GLY A 483 -17.70 5.94 -2.38
N GLY A 484 -16.37 5.87 -2.21
CA GLY A 484 -15.57 4.67 -2.46
C GLY A 484 -15.41 3.72 -1.28
N GLY A 485 -15.94 4.07 -0.11
CA GLY A 485 -15.85 3.29 1.14
C GLY A 485 -17.14 2.58 1.52
N TYR A 486 -17.04 1.77 2.56
CA TYR A 486 -18.13 0.95 3.10
C TYR A 486 -18.22 1.13 4.62
N ILE A 487 -19.43 1.28 5.13
CA ILE A 487 -19.72 1.30 6.56
C ILE A 487 -20.69 0.15 6.86
N PHE A 488 -20.65 -0.42 8.06
CA PHE A 488 -21.78 -1.22 8.51
C PHE A 488 -23.02 -0.33 8.58
N PHE A 489 -24.19 -0.86 8.18
CA PHE A 489 -25.43 -0.08 8.20
C PHE A 489 -25.68 0.57 9.57
N HIS A 490 -25.28 -0.12 10.65
CA HIS A 490 -25.26 0.44 11.99
C HIS A 490 -24.14 -0.14 12.86
N LYS A 491 -23.64 0.65 13.83
CA LYS A 491 -22.60 0.22 14.77
C LYS A 491 -23.00 -1.02 15.59
N LEU A 492 -24.27 -1.12 15.96
CA LEU A 492 -24.80 -2.28 16.70
C LEU A 492 -24.68 -3.59 15.90
N LEU A 493 -24.86 -3.55 14.58
CA LEU A 493 -24.66 -4.72 13.72
C LEU A 493 -23.18 -5.10 13.64
N GLN A 494 -22.29 -4.10 13.55
CA GLN A 494 -20.85 -4.34 13.62
C GLN A 494 -20.44 -4.97 14.97
N GLU A 495 -20.96 -4.45 16.08
CA GLU A 495 -20.72 -4.99 17.43
C GLU A 495 -21.23 -6.43 17.54
N TYR A 496 -22.39 -6.76 16.98
CA TYR A 496 -22.89 -8.14 16.87
C TYR A 496 -21.93 -9.07 16.12
N PHE A 497 -21.39 -8.62 14.97
CA PHE A 497 -20.39 -9.41 14.23
C PHE A 497 -19.10 -9.62 15.03
N VAL A 498 -18.70 -8.67 15.87
CA VAL A 498 -17.53 -8.83 16.75
C VAL A 498 -17.78 -9.89 17.82
N THR A 499 -18.98 -9.92 18.42
CA THR A 499 -19.31 -10.86 19.50
C THR A 499 -19.45 -12.33 19.05
N LEU A 500 -19.66 -12.59 17.76
CA LEU A 500 -19.77 -13.97 17.23
C LEU A 500 -18.49 -14.80 17.40
N GLU A 501 -17.32 -14.17 17.60
CA GLU A 501 -16.04 -14.85 17.83
C GLU A 501 -15.96 -15.45 19.24
N ASP A 502 -16.45 -14.71 20.26
CA ASP A 502 -16.41 -15.14 21.67
C ASP A 502 -17.25 -16.39 21.94
N SER A 503 -18.21 -16.69 21.06
CA SER A 503 -19.05 -17.89 21.12
C SER A 503 -18.50 -19.11 20.38
N GLN A 504 -17.38 -18.98 19.65
CA GLN A 504 -16.73 -20.07 18.90
C GLN A 504 -15.33 -20.45 19.42
N MET A 505 -14.81 -19.76 20.45
CA MET A 505 -13.68 -20.21 21.27
C MET A 505 -14.19 -20.87 22.55
#